data_AF-A0A329RDS1-F1
#
_entry.id   AF-A0A329RDS1-F1
#
_cell.length_a   1.000
_cell.length_b   1.000
_cell.length_c   1.000
_cell.angle_alpha   90.00
_cell.angle_beta   90.00
_cell.angle_gamma   90.00
#
_symmetry.space_group_name_H-M   'P 1'
#
loop_
_entity.id
_entity.type
_entity.pdbx_description
1 polymer ?
#
loop_
_entity_poly.entity_id
_entity_poly.type
_entity_poly.pdbx_seq_one_letter_code
_entity_poly.pdbx_strand_id
1 'polypeptide(L)'
;MPGLSASELPPETLHPGDTLEYYCHAFVFGERNSHRVAIVTMVDATEGAEYPVDVDTGDVITRAMMTKRLADRFGKPFIPEATKRQKLRTYDLAAGSVSALRRPADSKNLLTTR
;
A
#
# COMPACT_ATOMS: atom_id res chain seq x y z
N MET A 1 -3.40 -11.13 28.28
CA MET A 1 -4.34 -10.93 27.16
C MET A 1 -3.82 -11.78 26.00
N PRO A 2 -4.58 -12.78 25.50
CA PRO A 2 -4.21 -13.45 24.27
C PRO A 2 -4.33 -12.42 23.12
N GLY A 3 -3.20 -12.07 22.50
CA GLY A 3 -3.19 -11.21 21.33
C GLY A 3 -3.83 -11.95 20.16
N LEU A 4 -4.70 -11.28 19.41
CA LEU A 4 -5.31 -11.85 18.21
C LEU A 4 -4.21 -12.39 17.28
N SER A 5 -4.35 -13.64 16.85
CA SER A 5 -3.47 -14.22 15.84
C SER A 5 -3.69 -13.49 14.52
N ALA A 6 -2.63 -13.34 13.72
CA ALA A 6 -2.73 -12.70 12.40
C ALA A 6 -3.75 -13.40 11.48
N SER A 7 -4.03 -14.69 11.72
CA SER A 7 -5.05 -15.48 11.02
C SER A 7 -6.50 -15.19 11.45
N GLU A 8 -6.70 -14.45 12.55
CA GLU A 8 -8.02 -14.05 13.05
C GLU A 8 -8.46 -12.67 12.52
N LEU A 9 -7.61 -12.01 11.73
CA LEU A 9 -8.01 -10.83 10.97
C LEU A 9 -8.85 -11.25 9.77
N PRO A 10 -9.96 -10.54 9.46
CA PRO A 10 -10.72 -10.83 8.27
C PRO A 10 -9.79 -10.77 7.05
N PRO A 11 -9.87 -11.74 6.12
CA PRO A 11 -9.02 -11.76 4.94
C PRO A 11 -9.24 -10.47 4.15
N GLU A 12 -8.20 -9.64 4.04
CA GLU A 12 -8.25 -8.45 3.20
C GLU A 12 -7.67 -8.83 1.84
N THR A 13 -8.45 -8.69 0.77
CA THR A 13 -7.96 -8.93 -0.59
C THR A 13 -7.31 -7.67 -1.14
N LEU A 14 -6.05 -7.76 -1.57
CA LEU A 14 -5.31 -6.67 -2.20
C LEU A 14 -5.47 -6.75 -3.72
N HIS A 15 -5.90 -5.65 -4.34
CA HIS A 15 -6.07 -5.54 -5.78
C HIS A 15 -5.10 -4.54 -6.41
N PRO A 16 -4.72 -4.74 -7.70
CA PRO A 16 -4.17 -3.66 -8.51
C PRO A 16 -5.11 -2.46 -8.52
N GLY A 17 -4.53 -1.27 -8.34
CA GLY A 17 -5.23 0.01 -8.20
C GLY A 17 -5.50 0.42 -6.75
N ASP A 18 -5.40 -0.49 -5.79
CA ASP A 18 -5.58 -0.13 -4.37
C ASP A 18 -4.50 0.86 -3.90
N THR A 19 -4.88 1.76 -3.01
CA THR A 19 -3.95 2.69 -2.36
C THR A 19 -3.44 2.09 -1.06
N LEU A 20 -2.12 1.99 -0.93
CA LEU A 20 -1.43 1.32 0.16
C LEU A 20 -0.50 2.30 0.90
N GLU A 21 -0.66 2.37 2.21
CA GLU A 21 0.32 2.96 3.13
C GLU A 21 1.32 1.89 3.55
N TYR A 22 2.62 2.19 3.54
CA TYR A 22 3.67 1.29 4.02
C TYR A 22 4.81 2.05 4.67
N TYR A 23 5.59 1.33 5.47
CA TYR A 23 6.80 1.85 6.09
C TYR A 23 8.03 1.40 5.30
N CYS A 24 8.88 2.33 4.88
CA CYS A 24 10.15 2.04 4.22
C CYS A 24 11.32 2.32 5.16
N HIS A 25 12.16 1.31 5.41
CA HIS A 25 13.34 1.44 6.29
C HIS A 25 14.53 2.17 5.62
N ALA A 26 14.44 2.55 4.34
CA ALA A 26 15.60 2.95 3.54
C ALA A 26 16.07 4.42 3.71
N PHE A 27 15.48 5.21 4.61
CA PHE A 27 15.88 6.61 4.82
C PHE A 27 16.69 6.80 6.10
N VAL A 28 18.02 6.74 5.96
CA VAL A 28 18.97 7.20 6.98
C VAL A 28 19.38 8.62 6.65
N PHE A 29 18.55 9.62 6.99
CA PHE A 29 18.94 10.99 7.39
C PHE A 29 17.65 11.78 7.74
N GLY A 30 17.32 11.86 9.03
CA GLY A 30 16.41 12.90 9.56
C GLY A 30 15.00 12.46 9.97
N GLU A 31 14.29 11.64 9.18
CA GLU A 31 12.90 11.25 9.51
C GLU A 31 12.78 9.78 9.91
N ARG A 32 12.58 9.55 11.22
CA ARG A 32 12.48 8.21 11.81
C ARG A 32 11.25 7.41 11.34
N ASN A 33 10.24 8.06 10.76
CA ASN A 33 8.92 7.45 10.53
C ASN A 33 8.22 7.89 9.22
N SER A 34 8.93 8.00 8.09
CA SER A 34 8.30 8.40 6.84
C SER A 34 7.39 7.28 6.30
N HIS A 35 6.12 7.33 6.68
CA HIS A 35 5.04 6.55 6.06
C HIS A 35 4.92 6.99 4.59
N ARG A 36 4.96 6.04 3.66
CA ARG A 36 4.74 6.29 2.24
C ARG A 36 3.37 5.80 1.84
N VAL A 37 2.77 6.50 0.90
CA VAL A 37 1.52 6.11 0.25
C VAL A 37 1.79 5.94 -1.23
N ALA A 38 1.39 4.79 -1.76
CA ALA A 38 1.55 4.44 -3.17
C ALA A 38 0.32 3.69 -3.69
N ILE A 39 0.17 3.68 -5.00
CA ILE A 39 -0.86 2.91 -5.68
C ILE A 39 -0.25 1.58 -6.12
N VAL A 40 -0.92 0.47 -5.83
CA VAL A 40 -0.52 -0.85 -6.29
C VAL A 40 -0.71 -0.93 -7.81
N THR A 41 0.36 -1.13 -8.55
CA THR A 41 0.34 -1.20 -10.03
C THR A 41 0.26 -2.63 -10.53
N MET A 42 0.85 -3.57 -9.81
CA MET A 42 0.82 -4.99 -10.14
C MET A 42 0.74 -5.83 -8.87
N VAL A 43 0.00 -6.93 -8.97
CA VAL A 43 -0.05 -7.97 -7.94
C VAL A 43 0.30 -9.30 -8.62
N ASP A 44 1.37 -9.91 -8.16
CA ASP A 44 1.76 -11.27 -8.48
C ASP A 44 1.27 -12.22 -7.38
N ALA A 45 0.27 -13.04 -7.71
CA ALA A 45 -0.29 -14.01 -6.79
C ALA A 45 0.47 -15.36 -6.78
N THR A 46 1.63 -15.44 -7.45
CA THR A 46 2.46 -16.65 -7.45
C THR A 46 2.91 -16.99 -6.03
N GLU A 47 2.66 -18.24 -5.63
CA GLU A 47 3.09 -18.73 -4.32
C GLU A 47 4.62 -18.63 -4.21
N GLY A 48 5.09 -17.94 -3.17
CA GLY A 48 6.52 -17.77 -2.90
C GLY A 48 7.20 -16.61 -3.63
N ALA A 49 6.48 -15.79 -4.42
CA ALA A 49 7.05 -14.59 -5.02
C ALA A 49 7.64 -13.66 -3.94
N GLU A 50 8.92 -13.32 -4.08
CA GLU A 50 9.66 -12.52 -3.10
C GLU A 50 9.12 -11.08 -3.01
N TYR A 51 8.76 -10.52 -4.16
CA TYR A 51 8.18 -9.19 -4.35
C TYR A 51 6.83 -9.32 -5.06
N PRO A 52 5.75 -9.67 -4.34
CA PRO A 52 4.47 -9.98 -4.96
C PRO A 52 3.68 -8.74 -5.38
N VAL A 53 4.19 -7.53 -5.15
CA VAL A 53 3.48 -6.27 -5.36
C VAL A 53 4.43 -5.22 -5.92
N ASP A 54 4.04 -4.61 -7.04
CA ASP A 54 4.65 -3.39 -7.55
C ASP A 54 3.78 -2.18 -7.21
N VAL A 55 4.43 -1.04 -7.01
CA VAL A 55 3.78 0.23 -6.69
C VAL A 55 4.25 1.36 -7.62
N ASP A 56 3.42 2.39 -7.78
CA ASP A 56 3.68 3.54 -8.66
C ASP A 56 4.95 4.34 -8.31
N THR A 57 5.40 4.27 -7.06
CA THR A 57 6.63 4.90 -6.58
C THR A 57 7.91 4.19 -7.07
N GLY A 58 7.79 2.95 -7.55
CA GLY A 58 8.93 2.09 -7.87
C GLY A 58 9.64 1.52 -6.63
N ASP A 59 9.06 1.69 -5.43
CA ASP A 59 9.60 1.08 -4.22
C ASP A 59 9.41 -0.43 -4.23
N VAL A 60 10.43 -1.16 -3.76
CA VAL A 60 10.33 -2.61 -3.59
C VAL A 60 9.51 -2.93 -2.34
N ILE A 61 8.36 -3.58 -2.53
CA ILE A 61 7.50 -4.02 -1.42
C ILE A 61 7.70 -5.52 -1.16
N THR A 62 8.23 -5.86 0.01
CA THR A 62 8.46 -7.25 0.40
C THR A 62 7.27 -7.83 1.17
N ARG A 63 7.11 -9.16 1.13
CA ARG A 63 6.08 -9.92 1.89
C ARG A 63 6.05 -9.61 3.39
N ALA A 64 7.18 -9.23 3.98
CA ALA A 64 7.31 -8.98 5.41
C ALA A 64 6.97 -7.53 5.81
N MET A 65 6.85 -6.60 4.85
CA MET A 65 6.53 -5.21 5.13
C MET A 65 5.15 -5.05 5.74
N MET A 66 5.06 -4.11 6.68
CA MET A 66 3.81 -3.72 7.31
C MET A 66 3.12 -2.69 6.42
N THR A 67 1.86 -2.95 6.09
CA THR A 67 1.08 -2.16 5.15
C THR A 67 -0.32 -1.91 5.71
N LYS A 68 -0.97 -0.87 5.20
CA LYS A 68 -2.37 -0.56 5.48
C LYS A 68 -3.04 -0.11 4.19
N ARG A 69 -4.21 -0.66 3.87
CA ARG A 69 -5.00 -0.16 2.73
C ARG A 69 -5.69 1.15 3.12
N LEU A 70 -5.65 2.14 2.23
CA LEU A 70 -6.28 3.44 2.45
C LEU A 70 -7.50 3.64 1.58
N ALA A 71 -7.45 3.17 0.33
CA ALA A 71 -8.55 3.23 -0.61
C ALA A 71 -8.54 2.01 -1.54
N ASP A 72 -9.72 1.64 -2.04
CA ASP A 72 -9.85 0.61 -3.06
C ASP A 72 -9.40 1.11 -4.44
N ARG A 73 -9.33 0.20 -5.41
CA ARG A 73 -9.05 0.47 -6.83
C ARG A 73 -9.97 1.50 -7.52
N PHE A 74 -11.10 1.86 -6.92
CA PHE A 74 -12.01 2.89 -7.43
C PHE A 74 -11.80 4.24 -6.74
N GLY A 75 -10.81 4.34 -5.85
CA GLY A 75 -10.51 5.54 -5.06
C GLY A 75 -11.43 5.73 -3.86
N LYS A 76 -12.25 4.72 -3.51
CA LYS A 76 -13.12 4.80 -2.34
C LYS A 76 -12.29 4.53 -1.07
N PRO A 77 -12.23 5.47 -0.11
CA PRO A 77 -11.46 5.26 1.10
C PRO A 77 -12.06 4.14 1.96
N PHE A 78 -11.21 3.34 2.58
CA PHE A 78 -11.64 2.39 3.59
C PHE A 78 -11.94 3.11 4.91
N ILE A 79 -12.90 2.57 5.67
CA ILE A 79 -13.22 3.08 7.01
C ILE A 79 -11.99 2.83 7.91
N PRO A 80 -11.47 3.83 8.65
CA PRO A 80 -10.24 3.69 9.43
C PRO A 80 -10.24 2.53 10.44
N GLU A 81 -11.42 2.18 10.95
CA GLU A 81 -11.65 1.08 11.89
C GLU A 81 -11.71 -0.28 11.21
N ALA A 82 -12.02 -0.30 9.91
CA ALA A 82 -12.12 -1.53 9.11
C ALA A 82 -10.76 -2.01 8.60
N THR A 83 -9.77 -1.11 8.46
CA THR A 83 -8.45 -1.48 7.95
C THR A 83 -7.38 -1.41 9.02
N LYS A 84 -6.76 -2.56 9.30
CA LYS A 84 -5.67 -2.68 10.25
C LYS A 84 -4.32 -2.68 9.53
N ARG A 85 -3.28 -2.24 10.23
CA ARG A 85 -1.90 -2.46 9.76
C ARG A 85 -1.60 -3.95 9.88
N GLN A 86 -1.20 -4.57 8.78
CA GLN A 86 -0.84 -5.98 8.74
C GLN A 86 0.30 -6.24 7.74
N LYS A 87 0.91 -7.44 7.81
CA LYS A 87 2.00 -7.78 6.90
C LYS A 87 1.45 -8.08 5.51
N LEU A 88 2.18 -7.74 4.45
CA LEU A 88 1.72 -8.02 3.09
C LEU A 88 1.39 -9.51 2.85
N ARG A 89 2.12 -10.43 3.49
CA ARG A 89 1.86 -11.87 3.40
C ARG A 89 0.52 -12.36 3.99
N THR A 90 -0.22 -11.52 4.70
CA THR A 90 -1.54 -11.89 5.25
C THR A 90 -2.71 -11.46 4.37
N TYR A 91 -2.43 -10.75 3.27
CA TYR A 91 -3.45 -10.41 2.28
C TYR A 91 -3.71 -11.57 1.33
N ASP A 92 -4.96 -11.68 0.88
CA ASP A 92 -5.27 -12.45 -0.31
C ASP A 92 -4.89 -11.62 -1.53
N LEU A 93 -4.01 -12.16 -2.38
CA LEU A 93 -3.49 -11.44 -3.53
C LEU A 93 -4.36 -11.71 -4.77
N ALA A 94 -5.05 -10.68 -5.26
CA ALA A 94 -5.78 -10.77 -6.51
C ALA A 94 -4.85 -10.40 -7.67
N ALA A 95 -4.37 -11.42 -8.39
CA ALA A 95 -3.45 -11.24 -9.51
C ALA A 95 -3.98 -10.23 -10.54
N GLY A 96 -3.07 -9.41 -11.07
CA GLY A 96 -3.36 -8.51 -12.17
C GLY A 96 -2.43 -7.31 -12.21
N SER A 97 -2.67 -6.43 -13.17
CA SER A 97 -1.95 -5.18 -13.32
C SER A 97 -2.87 -4.06 -13.76
N VAL A 98 -2.52 -2.85 -13.37
CA VAL A 98 -3.17 -1.63 -13.83
C VAL A 98 -2.09 -0.69 -14.35
N SER A 99 -2.38 0.01 -15.44
CA SER A 99 -1.51 1.09 -15.88
C SER A 99 -1.55 2.17 -14.81
N ALA A 100 -0.40 2.43 -14.17
CA ALA A 100 -0.29 3.49 -13.18
C ALA A 100 -0.81 4.79 -13.81
N LEU A 101 -1.90 5.32 -13.30
CA LEU A 101 -2.24 6.71 -13.59
C LEU A 101 -1.10 7.51 -12.96
N ARG A 102 -0.18 8.02 -13.77
CA ARG A 102 0.83 8.99 -13.33
C ARG A 102 0.08 9.99 -12.47
N ARG A 103 0.39 10.06 -11.18
CA ARG A 103 -0.13 11.12 -10.33
C ARG A 103 0.07 12.42 -11.11
N PRO A 104 -0.96 13.28 -11.28
CA PRO A 104 -0.66 14.65 -11.65
C PRO A 104 0.31 15.13 -10.57
N ALA A 105 1.53 15.47 -10.99
CA ALA A 105 2.52 16.05 -10.10
C ALA A 105 1.82 17.19 -9.36
N ASP A 106 1.87 17.13 -8.03
CA ASP A 106 1.37 18.12 -7.08
C ASP A 106 1.33 19.52 -7.72
N SER A 107 0.17 19.92 -8.25
CA SER A 107 -0.01 21.26 -8.80
C SER A 107 -0.25 22.21 -7.64
N LYS A 108 0.78 22.38 -6.80
CA LYS A 108 0.98 23.60 -6.03
C LYS A 108 1.36 24.72 -6.98
N ASN A 109 0.39 25.16 -7.78
CA ASN A 109 0.45 26.51 -8.31
C ASN A 109 -0.05 27.42 -7.19
N LEU A 110 0.90 27.88 -6.37
CA LEU A 110 0.80 29.23 -5.82
C LEU A 110 0.60 30.19 -7.00
N LEU A 111 -0.59 30.77 -7.11
CA LEU A 111 -0.73 32.09 -7.70
C LEU A 111 -1.72 32.89 -6.87
N THR A 112 -1.15 33.61 -5.91
CA THR A 112 -1.54 34.98 -5.57
C THR A 112 -2.18 35.68 -6.76
N THR A 113 -3.43 36.10 -6.62
CA THR A 113 -3.97 37.21 -7.41
C THR A 113 -4.57 38.21 -6.43
N ARG A 114 -3.81 39.31 -6.31
CA ARG A 114 -4.11 40.69 -5.93
C ARG A 114 -5.42 41.01 -5.21
#